data_AF-A0AAV6CS64-F1
#
_entry.id   AF-A0AAV6CS64-F1
#
_cell.length_a   1.000
_cell.length_b   1.000
_cell.length_c   1.000
_cell.angle_alpha   90.00
_cell.angle_beta   90.00
_cell.angle_gamma   90.00
#
_symmetry.space_group_name_H-M   'P 1'
#
loop_
_entity.id
_entity.type
_entity.pdbx_description
1 polymer ?
#
loop_
_entity_poly.entity_id
_entity_poly.type
_entity_poly.pdbx_seq_one_letter_code
_entity_poly.pdbx_strand_id
1 'polypeptide(L)'
;SPFRAAPPPPEPSPSPPPSVLSPQVSTEEDARVRGDAQNRMTGTETLLRQVGSKKLGGQQQENFRIIESLLASAKDALYARDTLRARTLAEKAYLLAEDLVRSLR
;
A
#
# COMPACT_ATOMS: atom_id res chain seq x y z
N SER A 1 7.89 35.34 -69.41
CA SER A 1 8.35 35.01 -68.04
C SER A 1 7.58 33.81 -67.52
N PRO A 2 8.22 32.70 -67.13
CA PRO A 2 7.51 31.58 -66.51
C PRO A 2 7.38 31.80 -64.99
N PHE A 3 6.18 31.54 -64.45
CA PHE A 3 5.92 31.52 -63.01
C PHE A 3 6.58 30.28 -62.39
N ARG A 4 7.44 30.48 -61.40
CA ARG A 4 8.06 29.44 -60.60
C ARG A 4 7.11 29.06 -59.46
N ALA A 5 6.65 27.82 -59.42
CA ALA A 5 5.86 27.28 -58.30
C ALA A 5 6.75 27.16 -57.04
N ALA A 6 6.21 27.60 -55.90
CA ALA A 6 6.86 27.47 -54.59
C ALA A 6 6.69 26.04 -54.03
N PRO A 7 7.66 25.50 -53.26
CA PRO A 7 7.54 24.17 -52.66
C PRO A 7 6.52 24.16 -51.50
N PRO A 8 5.87 23.00 -51.24
CA PRO A 8 4.93 22.86 -50.13
C PRO A 8 5.65 22.91 -48.77
N PRO A 9 4.98 23.37 -47.70
CA PRO A 9 5.55 23.41 -46.36
C PRO A 9 5.78 22.00 -45.80
N PRO A 10 6.80 21.79 -44.95
CA PRO A 10 7.09 20.49 -44.34
C PRO A 10 6.00 20.10 -43.34
N GLU A 11 5.56 18.85 -43.41
CA GLU A 11 4.62 18.25 -42.45
C GLU A 11 5.26 18.17 -41.04
N PRO A 12 4.48 18.37 -39.97
CA PRO A 12 5.00 18.21 -38.61
C PRO A 12 5.32 16.74 -38.31
N SER A 13 6.57 16.48 -37.90
CA SER A 13 7.02 15.15 -37.47
C SER A 13 6.13 14.58 -36.36
N PRO A 14 5.78 13.28 -36.41
CA PRO A 14 4.99 12.64 -35.37
C PRO A 14 5.75 12.66 -34.03
N SER A 15 5.08 13.08 -32.96
CA SER A 15 5.62 13.00 -31.60
C SER A 15 5.89 11.54 -31.21
N PRO A 16 6.95 11.25 -30.45
CA PRO A 16 7.23 9.89 -29.99
C PRO A 16 6.08 9.39 -29.10
N PRO A 17 5.74 8.08 -29.15
CA PRO A 17 4.73 7.52 -28.28
C PRO A 17 5.15 7.66 -26.82
N PRO A 18 4.18 7.80 -25.88
CA PRO A 18 4.50 7.89 -24.46
C PRO A 18 5.23 6.64 -23.99
N SER A 19 6.28 6.82 -23.20
CA SER A 19 7.05 5.74 -22.58
C SER A 19 6.14 4.87 -21.72
N VAL A 20 5.80 3.69 -22.24
CA VAL A 20 5.13 2.63 -21.49
C VAL A 20 6.14 2.09 -20.46
N LEU A 21 5.93 2.41 -19.18
CA LEU A 21 6.67 1.79 -18.09
C LEU A 21 6.46 0.27 -18.17
N SER A 22 7.56 -0.48 -18.28
CA SER A 22 7.55 -1.92 -18.52
C SER A 22 6.93 -2.72 -17.35
N PRO A 23 6.22 -3.84 -17.61
CA PRO A 23 5.57 -4.69 -16.60
C PRO A 23 6.47 -5.22 -15.47
N GLN A 24 7.79 -5.23 -15.69
CA GLN A 24 8.79 -5.69 -14.72
C GLN A 24 8.83 -4.78 -13.48
N VAL A 25 8.76 -3.45 -13.68
CA VAL A 25 8.76 -2.47 -12.59
C VAL A 25 7.52 -2.65 -11.71
N SER A 26 6.34 -2.82 -12.31
CA SER A 26 5.09 -3.05 -11.57
C SER A 26 5.11 -4.33 -10.74
N THR A 27 5.84 -5.36 -11.18
CA THR A 27 5.97 -6.63 -10.44
C THR A 27 6.87 -6.47 -9.21
N GLU A 28 7.97 -5.72 -9.35
CA GLU A 28 8.87 -5.40 -8.23
C GLU A 28 8.20 -4.49 -7.20
N GLU A 29 7.42 -3.51 -7.66
CA GLU A 29 6.63 -2.63 -6.79
C GLU A 29 5.57 -3.43 -6.01
N ASP A 30 4.83 -4.33 -6.66
CA ASP A 30 3.86 -5.19 -5.98
C ASP A 30 4.51 -6.07 -4.91
N ALA A 31 5.67 -6.66 -5.23
CA ALA A 31 6.44 -7.45 -4.27
C ALA A 31 6.89 -6.62 -3.06
N ARG A 32 7.33 -5.38 -3.28
CA ARG A 32 7.69 -4.45 -2.20
C ARG A 32 6.49 -4.09 -1.33
N VAL A 33 5.36 -3.73 -1.94
CA VAL A 33 4.12 -3.39 -1.22
C VAL A 33 3.65 -4.57 -0.37
N ARG A 34 3.69 -5.79 -0.94
CA ARG A 34 3.34 -7.02 -0.23
C ARG A 34 4.26 -7.27 0.96
N GLY A 35 5.58 -7.10 0.77
CA GLY A 35 6.56 -7.24 1.84
C GLY A 35 6.34 -6.24 2.98
N ASP A 36 6.06 -4.98 2.66
CA ASP A 36 5.73 -3.96 3.66
C ASP A 36 4.46 -4.33 4.45
N ALA A 37 3.39 -4.76 3.75
CA ALA A 37 2.16 -5.22 4.40
C ALA A 37 2.42 -6.38 5.38
N GLN A 38 3.16 -7.40 4.95
CA GLN A 38 3.49 -8.56 5.79
C GLN A 38 4.33 -8.18 7.02
N ASN A 39 5.31 -7.28 6.85
CA ASN A 39 6.12 -6.78 7.95
C ASN A 39 5.28 -6.02 8.98
N ARG A 40 4.37 -5.15 8.53
CA ARG A 40 3.45 -4.41 9.40
C ARG A 40 2.51 -5.34 10.15
N MET A 41 1.97 -6.36 9.47
CA MET A 41 1.13 -7.37 10.11
C MET A 41 1.88 -8.12 11.22
N THR A 42 3.10 -8.57 10.93
CA THR A 42 3.96 -9.29 11.89
C THR A 42 4.31 -8.41 13.11
N GLY A 43 4.61 -7.13 12.86
CA GLY A 43 4.85 -6.14 13.91
C GLY A 43 3.61 -5.95 14.80
N THR A 44 2.44 -5.83 14.18
CA THR A 44 1.16 -5.68 14.89
C THR A 44 0.86 -6.90 15.77
N GLU A 45 0.99 -8.10 15.24
CA GLU A 45 0.80 -9.35 16.01
C GLU A 45 1.74 -9.44 17.21
N THR A 46 2.98 -8.97 17.04
CA THR A 46 3.96 -8.92 18.13
C THR A 46 3.58 -7.92 19.22
N LEU A 47 3.02 -6.76 18.86
CA LEU A 47 2.51 -5.79 19.81
C LEU A 47 1.27 -6.34 20.54
N LEU A 48 0.32 -6.94 19.83
CA LEU A 48 -0.88 -7.53 20.44
C LEU A 48 -0.54 -8.65 21.43
N ARG A 49 0.46 -9.49 21.16
CA ARG A 49 0.93 -10.50 22.13
C ARG A 49 1.46 -9.87 23.42
N GLN A 50 2.14 -8.72 23.34
CA GLN A 50 2.60 -8.01 24.53
C GLN A 50 1.42 -7.41 25.32
N VAL A 51 0.39 -6.97 24.61
CA VAL A 51 -0.82 -6.37 25.19
C VAL A 51 -1.75 -7.41 25.82
N GLY A 52 -1.95 -8.56 25.17
CA GLY A 52 -2.89 -9.61 25.60
C GLY A 52 -2.56 -10.23 26.96
N SER A 53 -1.32 -10.09 27.42
CA SER A 53 -0.88 -10.50 28.76
C SER A 53 -1.26 -9.51 29.88
N LYS A 54 -1.78 -8.32 29.53
CA LYS A 54 -2.16 -7.27 30.49
C LYS A 54 -3.68 -7.22 30.71
N LYS A 55 -4.12 -6.72 31.87
CA LYS A 55 -5.53 -6.36 32.08
C LYS A 55 -5.84 -5.09 31.29
N LEU A 56 -6.78 -5.19 30.35
CA LEU A 56 -7.26 -4.07 29.54
C LEU A 56 -8.53 -3.47 30.16
N GLY A 57 -8.59 -2.13 30.21
CA GLY A 57 -9.83 -1.40 30.44
C GLY A 57 -10.74 -1.43 29.22
N GLY A 58 -12.00 -0.98 29.36
CA GLY A 58 -13.03 -1.09 28.31
C GLY A 58 -12.59 -0.52 26.95
N GLN A 59 -12.11 0.72 26.91
CA GLN A 59 -11.63 1.36 25.67
C GLN A 59 -10.40 0.64 25.08
N GLN A 60 -9.49 0.16 25.92
CA GLN A 60 -8.29 -0.56 25.48
C GLN A 60 -8.66 -1.93 24.87
N GLN A 61 -9.66 -2.60 25.46
CA GLN A 61 -10.18 -3.87 24.95
C GLN A 61 -10.91 -3.69 23.62
N GLU A 62 -11.65 -2.60 23.45
CA GLU A 62 -12.28 -2.28 22.16
C GLU A 62 -11.24 -1.98 21.09
N ASN A 63 -10.24 -1.16 21.40
CA ASN A 63 -9.11 -0.89 20.50
C ASN A 63 -8.38 -2.19 20.12
N PHE A 64 -8.16 -3.11 21.07
CA PHE A 64 -7.57 -4.42 20.80
C PHE A 64 -8.37 -5.20 19.74
N ARG A 65 -9.70 -5.29 19.88
CA ARG A 65 -10.58 -5.98 18.91
C ARG A 65 -10.58 -5.31 17.53
N ILE A 66 -10.54 -3.98 17.48
CA ILE A 66 -10.44 -3.23 16.23
C ILE A 66 -9.14 -3.58 15.50
N ILE A 67 -8.02 -3.65 16.22
CA ILE A 67 -6.73 -4.03 15.64
C ILE A 67 -6.77 -5.47 15.10
N GLU A 68 -7.35 -6.41 15.83
CA GLU A 68 -7.53 -7.80 15.34
C GLU A 68 -8.37 -7.86 14.05
N SER A 69 -9.45 -7.08 13.99
CA SER A 69 -10.30 -6.99 12.79
C SER A 69 -9.57 -6.40 11.58
N LEU A 70 -8.74 -5.37 11.81
CA LEU A 70 -7.90 -4.79 10.75
C LEU A 70 -6.84 -5.79 10.26
N LEU A 71 -6.24 -6.57 11.16
CA LEU A 71 -5.31 -7.64 10.80
C LEU A 71 -5.97 -8.73 9.97
N ALA A 72 -7.18 -9.18 10.35
CA ALA A 72 -7.95 -10.14 9.56
C ALA A 72 -8.26 -9.58 8.17
N SER A 73 -8.72 -8.33 8.09
CA SER A 73 -9.01 -7.67 6.81
C SER A 73 -7.76 -7.49 5.93
N ALA A 74 -6.60 -7.25 6.53
CA ALA A 74 -5.33 -7.16 5.80
C ALA A 74 -4.92 -8.52 5.22
N LYS A 75 -5.12 -9.61 5.99
CA LYS A 75 -4.90 -10.99 5.52
C LYS A 75 -5.80 -11.30 4.33
N ASP A 76 -7.09 -11.00 4.44
CA ASP A 76 -8.06 -11.24 3.38
C ASP A 76 -7.71 -10.46 2.10
N ALA A 77 -7.28 -9.20 2.23
CA ALA A 77 -6.80 -8.41 1.09
C ALA A 77 -5.56 -9.02 0.42
N LEU A 78 -4.60 -9.55 1.19
CA LEU A 78 -3.46 -10.29 0.62
C LEU A 78 -3.90 -11.55 -0.13
N TYR A 79 -4.85 -12.31 0.44
CA TYR A 79 -5.40 -13.49 -0.24
C TYR A 79 -6.11 -13.12 -1.54
N ALA A 80 -6.80 -11.98 -1.56
CA ALA A 80 -7.45 -11.42 -2.75
C ALA A 80 -6.46 -10.76 -3.75
N ARG A 81 -5.15 -10.76 -3.47
CA ARG A 81 -4.09 -10.06 -4.22
C ARG A 81 -4.29 -8.54 -4.31
N ASP A 82 -5.05 -7.96 -3.40
CA ASP A 82 -5.17 -6.52 -3.23
C ASP A 82 -4.07 -6.03 -2.28
N THR A 83 -2.85 -5.98 -2.80
CA THR A 83 -1.63 -5.68 -2.03
C THR A 83 -1.63 -4.26 -1.47
N LEU A 84 -2.19 -3.28 -2.20
CA LEU A 84 -2.35 -1.91 -1.73
C LEU A 84 -3.31 -1.83 -0.54
N ARG A 85 -4.49 -2.45 -0.64
CA ARG A 85 -5.45 -2.47 0.48
C ARG A 85 -4.88 -3.20 1.69
N ALA A 86 -4.20 -4.33 1.47
CA ALA A 86 -3.52 -5.05 2.53
C ALA A 86 -2.51 -4.17 3.27
N ARG A 87 -1.67 -3.46 2.53
CA ARG A 87 -0.68 -2.52 3.10
C ARG A 87 -1.36 -1.46 3.96
N THR A 88 -2.40 -0.79 3.44
CA THR A 88 -3.11 0.26 4.17
C THR A 88 -3.76 -0.26 5.45
N LEU A 89 -4.39 -1.45 5.40
CA LEU A 89 -5.01 -2.05 6.59
C LEU A 89 -3.96 -2.46 7.62
N ALA A 90 -2.86 -3.06 7.18
CA ALA A 90 -1.74 -3.44 8.04
C ALA A 90 -1.07 -2.23 8.71
N GLU A 91 -0.87 -1.14 7.97
CA GLU A 91 -0.33 0.11 8.50
C GLU A 91 -1.23 0.70 9.60
N LYS A 92 -2.55 0.77 9.35
CA LYS A 92 -3.52 1.23 10.35
C LYS A 92 -3.50 0.35 11.60
N ALA A 93 -3.48 -0.96 11.43
CA ALA A 93 -3.43 -1.91 12.54
C ALA A 93 -2.14 -1.71 13.37
N TYR A 94 -1.01 -1.53 12.69
CA TYR A 94 0.29 -1.31 13.33
C TYR A 94 0.30 -0.02 14.17
N LEU A 95 -0.14 1.10 13.60
CA LEU A 95 -0.17 2.39 14.30
C LEU A 95 -1.09 2.35 15.53
N LEU A 96 -2.27 1.74 15.40
CA LEU A 96 -3.20 1.57 16.52
C LEU A 96 -2.63 0.64 17.60
N ALA A 97 -1.88 -0.40 17.22
CA ALA A 97 -1.22 -1.28 18.19
C ALA A 97 -0.07 -0.56 18.93
N GLU A 98 0.70 0.28 18.24
CA GLU A 98 1.72 1.12 18.89
C GLU A 98 1.09 2.07 19.90
N ASP A 99 -0.01 2.73 19.52
CA ASP A 99 -0.78 3.62 20.40
C ASP A 99 -1.35 2.87 21.61
N LEU A 100 -1.96 1.71 21.39
CA LEU A 100 -2.46 0.86 22.48
C LEU A 100 -1.35 0.48 23.46
N VAL A 101 -0.18 0.05 22.96
CA VAL A 101 0.98 -0.25 23.82
C VAL A 101 1.43 0.98 24.61
N ARG A 102 1.42 2.17 24.01
CA ARG A 102 1.75 3.44 24.69
C ARG A 102 0.74 3.78 25.78
N SER A 103 -0.56 3.56 25.55
CA SER A 103 -1.63 3.83 26.52
C SER A 103 -1.61 2.90 27.76
N LEU A 104 -0.81 1.84 27.71
CA LEU A 104 -0.65 0.85 28.79
C LEU A 104 0.65 1.04 29.60
N ARG A 105 1.40 2.10 29.32
CA ARG A 105 2.54 2.55 30.12
C ARG A 105 2.06 3.60 31.11
#